data_AF-G2FXN1-F1
#
_entry.id   AF-G2FXN1-F1
#
_cell.length_a   1.000
_cell.length_b   1.000
_cell.length_c   1.000
_cell.angle_alpha   90.00
_cell.angle_beta   90.00
_cell.angle_gamma   90.00
#
_symmetry.space_group_name_H-M   'P 1'
#
loop_
_entity.id
_entity.type
_entity.pdbx_description
1 polymer ?
#
loop_
_entity_poly.entity_id
_entity_poly.type
_entity_poly.pdbx_seq_one_letter_code
_entity_poly.pdbx_strand_id
1 'polypeptide(L)'
;MASSEGKPAKASRTQKTVLIGLIVVVVLVIGAYAGMHYTSRPQFCTSCHEIAPQVASWETGPHKDVECLSCHAAPGNVGYIVRKLSSYKEVYLHFTNQVPAKLEWTPHTDACLYCHSGKDSAYPNAKNITLAPGSAPNAPPISHQPMIDGQVSCISCHQNIGHVAKSKS
;
A
#
# COMPACT_ATOMS: atom_id res chain seq x y z
N MET A 1 7.93 54.95 32.20
CA MET A 1 7.20 53.77 31.70
C MET A 1 8.23 52.67 31.50
N ALA A 2 8.46 51.83 32.51
CA ALA A 2 9.40 50.72 32.42
C ALA A 2 8.60 49.44 32.18
N SER A 3 8.72 48.89 30.96
CA SER A 3 8.15 47.60 30.61
C SER A 3 8.93 46.51 31.34
N SER A 4 8.30 45.77 32.25
CA SER A 4 8.91 44.62 32.89
C SER A 4 8.88 43.44 31.92
N GLU A 5 10.04 43.10 31.37
CA GLU A 5 10.25 41.87 30.63
C GLU A 5 10.17 40.67 31.60
N GLY A 6 9.09 39.89 31.51
CA GLY A 6 8.91 38.69 32.32
C GLY A 6 9.92 37.61 31.94
N LYS A 7 10.79 37.23 32.87
CA LYS A 7 11.77 36.14 32.69
C LYS A 7 11.03 34.81 32.44
N PRO A 8 11.39 34.02 31.41
CA PRO A 8 10.70 32.78 31.09
C PRO A 8 10.80 31.80 32.27
N ALA A 9 9.65 31.27 32.70
CA ALA A 9 9.56 30.30 33.78
C ALA A 9 10.40 29.05 33.45
N LYS A 10 11.30 28.63 34.35
CA LYS A 10 12.09 27.40 34.18
C LYS A 10 11.15 26.19 34.25
N ALA A 11 11.09 25.42 33.16
CA ALA A 11 10.35 24.16 33.11
C ALA A 11 10.78 23.21 34.24
N SER A 12 9.79 22.67 34.97
CA SER A 12 10.02 21.74 36.09
C SER A 12 10.63 20.42 35.61
N ARG A 13 11.24 19.65 36.53
CA ARG A 13 11.83 18.33 36.21
C ARG A 13 10.82 17.41 35.53
N THR A 14 9.56 17.42 36.01
CA THR A 14 8.45 16.67 35.42
C THR A 14 8.12 17.15 34.02
N GLN A 15 8.08 18.47 33.77
CA GLN A 15 7.83 19.03 32.45
C GLN A 15 8.92 18.64 31.44
N LYS A 16 10.19 18.58 31.87
CA LYS A 16 11.30 18.10 31.03
C LYS A 16 11.16 16.60 30.70
N THR A 17 10.81 15.77 31.67
CA THR A 17 10.61 14.32 31.45
C THR A 17 9.44 14.06 30.50
N VAL A 18 8.32 14.77 30.66
CA VAL A 18 7.17 14.68 29.76
C VAL A 18 7.55 15.11 28.33
N LEU A 19 8.30 16.21 28.19
CA LEU A 19 8.75 16.69 26.89
C LEU A 19 9.68 15.68 26.20
N ILE A 20 10.63 15.10 26.93
CA ILE A 20 11.52 14.06 26.40
C ILE A 20 10.70 12.83 25.97
N GLY A 21 9.75 12.39 26.81
CA GLY A 21 8.86 11.28 26.48
C GLY A 21 8.05 11.53 25.20
N LEU A 22 7.50 12.74 25.05
CA LEU A 22 6.77 13.13 23.85
C LEU A 22 7.67 13.09 22.61
N ILE A 23 8.88 13.65 22.68
CA ILE A 23 9.84 13.64 21.57
C ILE A 23 10.16 12.20 21.18
N VAL A 24 10.41 11.31 22.14
CA VAL A 24 10.67 9.89 21.88
C VAL A 24 9.48 9.25 21.16
N VAL A 25 8.25 9.45 21.62
CA VAL A 25 7.06 8.92 20.97
C VAL A 25 6.93 9.43 19.53
N VAL A 26 7.13 10.72 19.30
CA VAL A 26 7.07 11.31 17.95
C VAL A 26 8.13 10.70 17.04
N VAL A 27 9.37 10.56 17.51
CA VAL A 27 10.45 9.93 16.74
C VAL A 27 10.12 8.48 16.41
N LEU A 28 9.58 7.71 17.36
CA LEU A 28 9.18 6.32 17.12
C LEU A 28 8.05 6.21 16.09
N VAL A 29 7.05 7.08 16.17
CA VAL A 29 5.93 7.08 15.21
C VAL A 29 6.41 7.42 13.80
N ILE A 30 7.25 8.45 13.65
CA ILE A 30 7.82 8.83 12.36
C ILE A 30 8.70 7.70 11.81
N GLY A 31 9.56 7.12 12.66
CA GLY A 31 10.43 6.00 12.29
C GLY A 31 9.63 4.77 11.84
N ALA A 32 8.58 4.41 12.57
CA ALA A 32 7.69 3.31 12.22
C ALA A 32 6.98 3.58 10.88
N TYR A 33 6.45 4.78 10.68
CA TYR A 33 5.82 5.18 9.42
C TYR A 33 6.79 5.08 8.24
N ALA A 34 7.97 5.67 8.36
CA ALA A 34 9.00 5.61 7.33
C ALA A 34 9.44 4.16 7.04
N GLY A 35 9.61 3.34 8.07
CA GLY A 35 9.95 1.92 7.93
C GLY A 35 8.85 1.11 7.24
N MET A 36 7.57 1.38 7.53
CA MET A 36 6.45 0.73 6.86
C MET A 36 6.44 1.05 5.35
N HIS A 37 6.65 2.30 4.96
CA HIS A 37 6.72 2.67 3.54
C HIS A 37 7.97 2.11 2.86
N TYR A 38 9.13 2.21 3.49
CA TYR A 38 10.39 1.67 2.94
C TYR A 38 10.29 0.17 2.65
N THR A 39 9.73 -0.60 3.59
CA THR A 39 9.52 -2.06 3.44
C THR A 39 8.35 -2.43 2.54
N SER A 40 7.70 -1.46 1.90
CA SER A 40 6.62 -1.68 0.91
C SER A 40 7.09 -1.42 -0.51
N ARG A 41 8.35 -1.01 -0.68
CA ARG A 41 8.96 -0.74 -1.97
C ARG A 41 9.37 -2.04 -2.68
N PRO A 42 9.33 -2.08 -4.02
CA PRO A 42 9.75 -3.25 -4.80
C PRO A 42 11.15 -3.76 -4.43
N GLN A 43 12.10 -2.86 -4.19
CA GLN A 43 13.49 -3.21 -3.85
C GLN A 43 13.61 -3.96 -2.52
N PHE A 44 12.72 -3.68 -1.57
CA PHE A 44 12.65 -4.46 -0.33
C PHE A 44 12.03 -5.83 -0.61
N CYS A 45 10.96 -5.90 -1.41
CA CYS A 45 10.32 -7.17 -1.77
C CYS A 45 11.27 -8.12 -2.51
N THR A 46 12.16 -7.60 -3.36
CA THR A 46 13.19 -8.40 -4.05
C THR A 46 14.28 -8.94 -3.12
N SER A 47 14.34 -8.51 -1.85
CA SER A 47 15.26 -9.11 -0.89
C SER A 47 14.88 -10.55 -0.51
N CYS A 48 13.61 -10.93 -0.73
CA CYS A 48 13.14 -12.31 -0.66
C CYS A 48 13.13 -12.93 -2.06
N HIS A 49 13.81 -14.05 -2.24
CA HIS A 49 13.94 -14.69 -3.56
C HIS A 49 12.60 -15.25 -4.06
N GLU A 50 11.67 -15.57 -3.14
CA GLU A 50 10.35 -16.13 -3.42
C GLU A 50 9.42 -15.13 -4.13
N ILE A 51 9.68 -13.84 -3.93
CA ILE A 51 8.88 -12.74 -4.47
C ILE A 51 9.57 -12.10 -5.69
N ALA A 52 10.87 -12.32 -5.88
CA ALA A 52 11.65 -11.73 -6.97
C ALA A 52 11.04 -11.93 -8.38
N PRO A 53 10.49 -13.11 -8.76
CA PRO A 53 9.88 -13.26 -10.08
C PRO A 53 8.63 -12.39 -10.29
N GLN A 54 7.88 -12.13 -9.22
CA GLN A 54 6.66 -11.34 -9.22
C GLN A 54 6.98 -9.85 -9.32
N VAL A 55 8.08 -9.41 -8.68
CA VAL A 55 8.59 -8.04 -8.86
C VAL A 55 9.06 -7.83 -10.30
N ALA A 56 9.86 -8.74 -10.86
CA ALA A 56 10.31 -8.65 -12.25
C ALA A 56 9.13 -8.58 -13.23
N SER A 57 8.05 -9.33 -12.95
CA SER A 57 6.84 -9.26 -13.76
C SER A 57 6.09 -7.93 -13.59
N TRP A 58 5.98 -7.43 -12.37
CA TRP A 58 5.33 -6.17 -12.04
C TRP A 58 6.02 -4.98 -12.72
N GLU A 59 7.36 -4.99 -12.81
CA GLU A 59 8.16 -3.95 -13.48
C GLU A 59 7.80 -3.78 -14.97
N THR A 60 7.26 -4.81 -15.62
CA THR A 60 6.82 -4.77 -17.02
C THR A 60 5.34 -4.40 -17.18
N GLY A 61 4.59 -4.34 -16.07
CA GLY A 61 3.16 -4.13 -16.05
C GLY A 61 2.73 -2.66 -16.06
N PRO A 62 1.43 -2.38 -16.22
CA PRO A 62 0.89 -1.03 -16.25
C PRO A 62 0.99 -0.30 -14.89
N HIS A 63 1.21 -1.02 -13.79
CA HIS A 63 1.30 -0.47 -12.43
C HIS A 63 2.73 -0.42 -11.87
N LYS A 64 3.75 -0.50 -12.73
CA LYS A 64 5.17 -0.49 -12.35
C LYS A 64 5.63 0.77 -11.58
N ASP A 65 4.80 1.79 -11.49
CA ASP A 65 5.09 3.05 -10.78
C ASP A 65 4.28 3.19 -9.46
N VAL A 66 3.63 2.11 -9.01
CA VAL A 66 2.78 2.08 -7.80
C VAL A 66 3.34 1.07 -6.78
N GLU A 67 3.41 1.43 -5.49
CA GLU A 67 3.94 0.55 -4.44
C GLU A 67 3.14 -0.76 -4.33
N CYS A 68 3.81 -1.87 -3.99
CA CYS A 68 3.23 -3.21 -3.94
C CYS A 68 2.00 -3.28 -3.01
N LEU A 69 2.10 -2.66 -1.83
CA LEU A 69 1.01 -2.65 -0.85
C LEU A 69 -0.16 -1.75 -1.23
N SER A 70 -0.05 -0.89 -2.25
CA SER A 70 -1.20 -0.17 -2.79
C SER A 70 -2.24 -1.10 -3.39
N CYS A 71 -1.83 -2.31 -3.80
CA CYS A 71 -2.72 -3.38 -4.24
C CYS A 71 -2.86 -4.47 -3.18
N HIS A 72 -1.73 -4.89 -2.57
CA HIS A 72 -1.69 -6.05 -1.67
C HIS A 72 -2.17 -5.78 -0.23
N ALA A 73 -2.55 -4.55 0.10
CA ALA A 73 -3.19 -4.18 1.35
C ALA A 73 -4.54 -3.51 1.08
N ALA A 74 -5.45 -3.56 2.05
CA ALA A 74 -6.59 -2.66 2.05
C ALA A 74 -6.09 -1.20 2.12
N PRO A 75 -6.75 -0.25 1.44
CA PRO A 75 -6.34 1.14 1.39
C PRO A 75 -6.37 1.80 2.78
N GLY A 76 -5.52 2.82 2.95
CA GLY A 76 -5.39 3.57 4.18
C GLY A 76 -4.44 2.95 5.21
N ASN A 77 -4.13 3.72 6.25
CA ASN A 77 -3.09 3.37 7.22
C ASN A 77 -3.39 2.07 7.99
N VAL A 78 -4.66 1.84 8.35
CA VAL A 78 -5.07 0.64 9.09
C VAL A 78 -4.85 -0.62 8.24
N GLY A 79 -5.25 -0.59 6.97
CA GLY A 79 -5.04 -1.72 6.05
C GLY A 79 -3.57 -2.03 5.83
N TYR A 80 -2.73 -1.00 5.68
CA TYR A 80 -1.27 -1.14 5.63
C TYR A 80 -0.72 -1.83 6.88
N ILE A 81 -1.12 -1.38 8.08
CA ILE A 81 -0.67 -1.97 9.36
C ILE A 81 -1.11 -3.43 9.46
N VAL A 82 -2.38 -3.73 9.20
CA VAL A 82 -2.92 -5.10 9.25
C VAL A 82 -2.16 -6.02 8.29
N ARG A 83 -1.89 -5.56 7.07
CA ARG A 83 -1.11 -6.32 6.08
C ARG A 83 0.31 -6.59 6.57
N LYS A 84 0.99 -5.58 7.14
CA LYS A 84 2.34 -5.72 7.71
C LYS A 84 2.39 -6.70 8.88
N LEU A 85 1.43 -6.63 9.79
CA LEU A 85 1.32 -7.62 10.88
C LEU A 85 1.06 -9.03 10.34
N SER A 86 0.26 -9.16 9.28
CA SER A 86 0.03 -10.45 8.63
C SER A 86 1.28 -10.99 7.92
N SER A 87 2.18 -10.12 7.45
CA SER A 87 3.44 -10.50 6.81
C SER A 87 4.40 -11.27 7.72
N TYR A 88 4.24 -11.23 9.05
CA TYR A 88 5.09 -12.03 9.95
C TYR A 88 4.97 -13.53 9.66
N LYS A 89 3.82 -14.00 9.19
CA LYS A 89 3.66 -15.38 8.72
C LYS A 89 4.57 -15.68 7.53
N GLU A 90 4.67 -14.78 6.56
CA GLU A 90 5.55 -14.95 5.39
C GLU A 90 7.02 -15.01 5.80
N VAL A 91 7.43 -14.13 6.71
CA VAL A 91 8.79 -14.13 7.29
C VAL A 91 9.09 -15.45 8.01
N TYR A 92 8.14 -15.95 8.81
CA TYR A 92 8.27 -17.25 9.47
C TYR A 92 8.43 -18.39 8.46
N LEU A 93 7.61 -18.43 7.41
CA LEU A 93 7.67 -19.46 6.37
C LEU A 93 9.00 -19.43 5.61
N HIS A 94 9.54 -18.24 5.34
CA HIS A 94 10.86 -18.07 4.73
C HIS A 94 11.95 -18.71 5.60
N PHE A 95 12.06 -18.31 6.88
CA PHE A 95 13.13 -18.80 7.76
C PHE A 95 12.98 -20.27 8.17
N THR A 96 11.77 -20.84 8.08
CA THR A 96 11.53 -22.27 8.34
C THR A 96 11.56 -23.14 7.09
N ASN A 97 11.82 -22.56 5.91
CA ASN A 97 11.76 -23.24 4.61
C ASN A 97 10.40 -23.91 4.34
N GLN A 98 9.31 -23.28 4.79
CA GLN A 98 7.93 -23.76 4.64
C GLN A 98 7.11 -22.93 3.64
N VAL A 99 7.77 -22.15 2.78
CA VAL A 99 7.07 -21.38 1.74
C VAL A 99 6.37 -22.34 0.78
N PRO A 100 5.05 -22.17 0.54
CA PRO A 100 4.32 -23.06 -0.35
C PRO A 100 4.78 -22.87 -1.80
N ALA A 101 4.71 -23.96 -2.59
CA ALA A 101 5.08 -23.92 -4.01
C ALA A 101 4.23 -22.95 -4.84
N LYS A 102 2.99 -22.68 -4.41
CA LYS A 102 2.10 -21.68 -5.01
C LYS A 102 1.78 -20.62 -3.98
N LEU A 103 2.09 -19.37 -4.32
CA LEU A 103 1.73 -18.20 -3.52
C LEU A 103 0.34 -17.74 -3.92
N GLU A 104 -0.53 -17.60 -2.93
CA GLU A 104 -1.91 -17.16 -3.10
C GLU A 104 -2.07 -15.75 -2.52
N TRP A 105 -2.89 -14.94 -3.18
CA TRP A 105 -3.27 -13.62 -2.72
C TRP A 105 -4.74 -13.36 -3.07
N THR A 106 -5.46 -12.73 -2.15
CA THR A 106 -6.86 -12.34 -2.37
C THR A 106 -6.93 -10.86 -2.73
N PRO A 107 -7.53 -10.49 -3.87
CA PRO A 107 -7.62 -9.11 -4.30
C PRO A 107 -8.53 -8.26 -3.42
N HIS A 108 -8.08 -7.05 -3.16
CA HIS A 108 -8.83 -5.99 -2.49
C HIS A 108 -9.53 -5.12 -3.54
N THR A 109 -10.86 -5.27 -3.69
CA THR A 109 -11.64 -4.45 -4.65
C THR A 109 -11.51 -2.97 -4.33
N ASP A 110 -11.56 -2.61 -3.04
CA ASP A 110 -11.36 -1.27 -2.52
C ASP A 110 -9.97 -0.69 -2.84
N ALA A 111 -8.93 -1.51 -2.88
CA ALA A 111 -7.60 -1.09 -3.33
C ALA A 111 -7.59 -0.65 -4.80
N CYS A 112 -8.32 -1.35 -5.68
CA CYS A 112 -8.51 -0.91 -7.06
C CYS A 112 -9.32 0.39 -7.13
N LEU A 113 -10.44 0.45 -6.41
CA LEU A 113 -11.35 1.59 -6.42
C LEU A 113 -10.73 2.86 -5.83
N TYR A 114 -9.74 2.72 -4.94
CA TYR A 114 -9.01 3.84 -4.36
C TYR A 114 -8.47 4.77 -5.45
N CYS A 115 -7.82 4.22 -6.48
CA CYS A 115 -7.30 4.99 -7.61
C CYS A 115 -8.31 5.09 -8.77
N HIS A 116 -9.08 4.04 -9.02
CA HIS A 116 -9.91 3.94 -10.24
C HIS A 116 -11.31 4.53 -10.11
N SER A 117 -11.74 5.01 -8.93
CA SER A 117 -13.04 5.67 -8.76
C SER A 117 -13.09 7.11 -9.27
N GLY A 118 -11.94 7.68 -9.66
CA GLY A 118 -11.82 9.07 -10.09
C GLY A 118 -12.03 10.10 -8.98
N LYS A 119 -12.08 9.68 -7.71
CA LYS A 119 -12.28 10.56 -6.55
C LYS A 119 -10.99 11.14 -5.99
N ASP A 120 -9.86 10.45 -6.18
CA ASP A 120 -8.58 10.87 -5.62
C ASP A 120 -7.70 11.57 -6.68
N SER A 121 -7.44 12.86 -6.47
CA SER A 121 -6.58 13.66 -7.33
C SER A 121 -5.11 13.25 -7.31
N ALA A 122 -4.69 12.41 -6.36
CA ALA A 122 -3.34 11.83 -6.33
C ALA A 122 -3.07 10.89 -7.52
N TYR A 123 -4.12 10.38 -8.18
CA TYR A 123 -4.00 9.45 -9.30
C TYR A 123 -4.68 9.98 -10.58
N PRO A 124 -4.23 11.12 -11.13
CA PRO A 124 -4.88 11.76 -12.27
C PRO A 124 -4.83 10.92 -13.56
N ASN A 125 -3.89 9.97 -13.64
CA ASN A 125 -3.71 9.07 -14.79
C ASN A 125 -4.45 7.74 -14.65
N ALA A 126 -5.07 7.47 -13.50
CA ALA A 126 -5.84 6.25 -13.30
C ALA A 126 -7.10 6.26 -14.19
N LYS A 127 -7.38 5.13 -14.82
CA LYS A 127 -8.59 4.98 -15.64
C LYS A 127 -9.82 5.01 -14.74
N ASN A 128 -10.69 5.99 -14.93
CA ASN A 128 -11.88 6.14 -14.10
C ASN A 128 -13.00 5.18 -14.55
N ILE A 129 -13.41 4.27 -13.67
CA ILE A 129 -14.44 3.25 -13.93
C ILE A 129 -15.87 3.82 -13.89
N THR A 130 -16.07 5.01 -13.32
CA THR A 130 -17.38 5.67 -13.26
C THR A 130 -17.70 6.40 -14.56
N LEU A 131 -16.78 6.43 -15.52
CA LEU A 131 -17.04 6.92 -16.87
C LEU A 131 -17.88 5.89 -17.65
N ALA A 132 -18.66 6.37 -18.60
CA ALA A 132 -19.58 5.52 -19.37
C ALA A 132 -18.83 4.34 -20.06
N PRO A 133 -19.39 3.13 -20.11
CA PRO A 133 -18.78 2.00 -20.81
C PRO A 133 -18.38 2.39 -22.25
N GLY A 134 -17.17 2.03 -22.66
CA GLY A 134 -16.62 2.44 -23.97
C GLY A 134 -16.05 3.87 -24.03
N SER A 135 -15.99 4.61 -22.91
CA SER A 135 -15.40 5.95 -22.85
C SER A 135 -13.87 5.97 -22.97
N ALA A 136 -13.21 4.82 -22.82
CA ALA A 136 -11.79 4.67 -23.08
C ALA A 136 -11.58 4.04 -24.47
N PRO A 137 -10.57 4.49 -25.25
CA PRO A 137 -10.26 3.89 -26.55
C PRO A 137 -10.10 2.37 -26.44
N ASN A 138 -10.84 1.63 -27.27
CA ASN A 138 -10.85 0.15 -27.33
C ASN A 138 -11.40 -0.56 -26.08
N ALA A 139 -12.06 0.14 -25.15
CA ALA A 139 -12.72 -0.51 -24.02
C ALA A 139 -14.07 -1.12 -24.45
N PRO A 140 -14.35 -2.40 -24.15
CA PRO A 140 -15.65 -2.99 -24.42
C PRO A 140 -16.75 -2.30 -23.58
N PRO A 141 -18.00 -2.22 -24.08
CA PRO A 141 -19.11 -1.59 -23.36
C PRO A 141 -19.63 -2.51 -22.24
N ILE A 142 -18.82 -2.70 -21.19
CA ILE A 142 -19.14 -3.53 -20.02
C ILE A 142 -19.44 -2.63 -18.83
N SER A 143 -20.55 -2.91 -18.13
CA SER A 143 -20.86 -2.28 -16.86
C SER A 143 -19.90 -2.76 -15.76
N HIS A 144 -19.33 -1.83 -15.01
CA HIS A 144 -18.48 -2.13 -13.86
C HIS A 144 -19.25 -2.16 -12.53
N GLN A 145 -20.57 -1.99 -12.55
CA GLN A 145 -21.38 -1.95 -11.32
C GLN A 145 -21.25 -3.21 -10.46
N PRO A 146 -21.30 -4.45 -11.00
CA PRO A 146 -21.08 -5.65 -10.19
C PRO A 146 -19.70 -5.70 -9.53
N MET A 147 -18.67 -5.10 -10.15
CA MET A 147 -17.33 -5.02 -9.60
C MET A 147 -17.25 -3.95 -8.51
N ILE A 148 -17.93 -2.81 -8.69
CA ILE A 148 -18.06 -1.75 -7.69
C ILE A 148 -18.79 -2.28 -6.45
N ASP A 149 -19.82 -3.09 -6.64
CA ASP A 149 -20.61 -3.70 -5.56
C ASP A 149 -19.90 -4.92 -4.93
N GLY A 150 -18.70 -5.26 -5.39
CA GLY A 150 -17.88 -6.35 -4.85
C GLY A 150 -18.34 -7.76 -5.22
N GLN A 151 -19.26 -7.91 -6.16
CA GLN A 151 -19.79 -9.19 -6.61
C GLN A 151 -18.83 -9.93 -7.57
N VAL A 152 -18.04 -9.17 -8.34
CA VAL A 152 -17.06 -9.69 -9.30
C VAL A 152 -15.72 -9.02 -9.10
N SER A 153 -14.63 -9.78 -9.14
CA SER A 153 -13.29 -9.21 -8.98
C SER A 153 -12.85 -8.48 -10.25
N CYS A 154 -12.16 -7.34 -10.09
CA CYS A 154 -11.55 -6.60 -11.19
C CYS A 154 -10.58 -7.49 -12.00
N ILE A 155 -9.83 -8.34 -11.31
CA ILE A 155 -8.83 -9.23 -11.92
C ILE A 155 -9.45 -10.43 -12.64
N SER A 156 -10.78 -10.61 -12.64
CA SER A 156 -11.42 -11.62 -13.49
C SER A 156 -11.23 -11.32 -14.98
N CYS A 157 -11.18 -10.04 -15.36
CA CYS A 157 -10.87 -9.57 -16.72
C CYS A 157 -9.49 -8.89 -16.79
N HIS A 158 -9.11 -8.11 -15.76
CA HIS A 158 -7.83 -7.40 -15.70
C HIS A 158 -6.73 -8.26 -15.07
N GLN A 159 -6.47 -9.43 -15.66
CA GLN A 159 -5.66 -10.49 -15.05
C GLN A 159 -4.16 -10.17 -14.96
N ASN A 160 -3.60 -9.41 -15.89
CA ASN A 160 -2.16 -9.16 -16.01
C ASN A 160 -1.76 -7.73 -15.60
N ILE A 161 -2.48 -7.13 -14.65
CA ILE A 161 -2.21 -5.75 -14.21
C ILE A 161 -1.08 -5.62 -13.20
N GLY A 162 -0.87 -6.67 -12.38
CA GLY A 162 0.07 -6.67 -11.27
C GLY A 162 1.20 -7.66 -11.52
N HIS A 163 0.86 -8.88 -11.89
CA HIS A 163 1.82 -9.91 -12.29
C HIS A 163 1.27 -10.61 -13.53
N VAL A 164 2.13 -10.85 -14.51
CA VAL A 164 1.84 -11.62 -15.70
C VAL A 164 2.03 -13.08 -15.34
N ALA A 165 0.98 -13.89 -15.50
CA ALA A 165 1.13 -15.33 -15.37
C ALA A 165 2.11 -15.81 -16.46
N LYS A 166 3.17 -16.52 -16.08
CA LYS A 166 3.94 -17.27 -17.08
C LYS A 166 2.97 -18.25 -17.74
N SER A 167 2.77 -18.10 -19.05
CA SER A 167 2.02 -19.09 -19.83
C SER A 167 2.63 -20.45 -19.54
N LYS A 168 1.81 -21.45 -19.19
CA LYS A 168 2.28 -22.83 -19.18
C LYS A 168 2.73 -23.14 -20.61
N SER A 169 4.04 -23.27 -20.79
CA SER A 169 4.63 -23.94 -21.95
C SER A 169 4.27 -25.42 -21.94
#